data_AF-A0A7S1UBX4-F1
#
_entry.id   AF-A0A7S1UBX4-F1
#
_cell.length_a   1.000
_cell.length_b   1.000
_cell.length_c   1.000
_cell.angle_alpha   90.00
_cell.angle_beta   90.00
_cell.angle_gamma   90.00
#
_symmetry.space_group_name_H-M   'P 1'
#
loop_
_entity.id
_entity.type
_entity.pdbx_description
1 polymer ?
#
loop_
_entity_poly.entity_id
_entity_poly.type
_entity_poly.pdbx_seq_one_letter_code
_entity_poly.pdbx_strand_id
1 'polypeptide(L)'
;MGGGADDADCGDAENKLGCILSYNSHVELCVVNYTMLAVSLVAAGGLLEAERRLDPSRFGRKFVWQAAAFMAVAAFQITLCFVVNCSGVSIIWNAVVAFNSITVPGDTPRHFLFMYLLAFAMALSLDVYYAFTLELLTTIAHLCSLLLGGLGGFMYLRAFPNYGRQLRRPLLGAWNGDGGGGADDDEDDGSTNSSTGSV
;
A
#
# COMPACT_ATOMS: atom_id res chain seq x y z
N MET A 1 11.13 -38.41 11.32
CA MET A 1 9.65 -38.49 11.21
C MET A 1 9.29 -37.95 9.84
N GLY A 2 9.24 -38.85 8.86
CA GLY A 2 8.85 -38.53 7.48
C GLY A 2 7.51 -39.22 7.23
N GLY A 3 6.42 -38.47 7.39
CA GLY A 3 5.14 -38.84 6.83
C GLY A 3 5.05 -38.13 5.49
N GLY A 4 4.90 -38.90 4.40
CA GLY A 4 4.59 -38.34 3.10
C GLY A 4 3.30 -37.57 3.22
N ALA A 5 3.40 -36.24 3.19
CA ALA A 5 2.28 -35.44 2.76
C ALA A 5 2.00 -35.90 1.32
N ASP A 6 0.77 -36.32 1.07
CA ASP A 6 0.28 -36.49 -0.28
C ASP A 6 0.45 -35.12 -0.96
N ASP A 7 1.56 -34.96 -1.68
CA ASP A 7 1.81 -33.79 -2.52
C ASP A 7 0.66 -33.77 -3.52
N ALA A 8 -0.33 -32.92 -3.25
CA ALA A 8 -1.44 -32.69 -4.14
C ALA A 8 -0.84 -32.18 -5.46
N ASP A 9 -0.65 -33.10 -6.40
CA ASP A 9 0.03 -32.84 -7.66
C ASP A 9 -0.85 -31.89 -8.48
N CYS A 10 -0.52 -30.60 -8.45
CA CYS A 10 -1.19 -29.55 -9.21
C CYS A 10 -0.76 -29.59 -10.69
N GLY A 11 -0.76 -30.79 -11.28
CA GLY A 11 -0.13 -31.09 -12.57
C GLY A 11 -0.74 -30.35 -13.77
N ASP A 12 -2.06 -30.12 -13.76
CA ASP A 12 -2.75 -29.45 -14.86
C ASP A 12 -2.78 -27.93 -14.68
N ALA A 13 -2.53 -27.18 -15.77
CA ALA A 13 -2.48 -25.71 -15.73
C ALA A 13 -3.77 -25.05 -15.22
N GLU A 14 -4.94 -25.63 -15.52
CA GLU A 14 -6.23 -25.17 -14.96
C GLU A 14 -6.33 -25.41 -13.45
N ASN A 15 -5.72 -26.50 -12.95
CA ASN A 15 -5.65 -26.81 -11.53
C ASN A 15 -4.56 -25.99 -10.81
N LYS A 16 -3.53 -25.52 -11.52
CA LYS A 16 -2.46 -24.68 -10.95
C LYS A 16 -2.97 -23.37 -10.38
N LEU A 17 -3.83 -22.64 -11.11
CA LEU A 17 -4.39 -21.39 -10.59
C LEU A 17 -5.21 -21.66 -9.32
N GLY A 18 -6.03 -22.71 -9.34
CA GLY A 18 -6.80 -23.15 -8.18
C GLY A 18 -5.92 -23.47 -6.98
N CYS A 19 -4.83 -24.21 -7.17
CA CYS A 19 -3.85 -24.53 -6.13
C CYS A 19 -3.14 -23.29 -5.56
N ILE A 20 -2.74 -22.35 -6.42
CA ILE A 20 -2.08 -21.10 -6.01
C ILE A 20 -3.02 -20.26 -5.13
N LEU A 21 -4.28 -20.13 -5.55
CA LEU A 21 -5.29 -19.36 -4.83
C LEU A 21 -5.78 -20.07 -3.56
N SER A 22 -5.81 -21.41 -3.55
CA SER A 22 -6.26 -22.23 -2.41
C SER A 22 -5.14 -22.61 -1.44
N TYR A 23 -3.90 -22.19 -1.69
CA TYR A 23 -2.73 -22.61 -0.93
C TYR A 23 -2.66 -24.14 -0.81
N ASN A 24 -2.79 -24.86 -1.92
CA ASN A 24 -2.85 -26.33 -1.94
C ASN A 24 -3.93 -26.89 -0.99
N SER A 25 -5.09 -26.23 -0.92
CA SER A 25 -6.21 -26.54 -0.01
C SER A 25 -5.95 -26.29 1.48
N HIS A 26 -4.86 -25.60 1.87
CA HIS A 26 -4.62 -25.18 3.24
C HIS A 26 -5.52 -23.99 3.61
N VAL A 27 -6.71 -24.29 4.15
CA VAL A 27 -7.73 -23.29 4.53
C VAL A 27 -7.19 -22.24 5.50
N GLU A 28 -6.37 -22.63 6.47
CA GLU A 28 -5.78 -21.71 7.46
C GLU A 28 -4.90 -20.64 6.78
N LEU A 29 -4.05 -21.05 5.84
CA LEU A 29 -3.20 -20.14 5.07
C LEU A 29 -4.03 -19.25 4.15
N CYS A 30 -5.09 -19.77 3.53
CA CYS A 30 -6.03 -18.97 2.77
C CYS A 30 -6.63 -17.86 3.64
N VAL A 31 -7.22 -18.21 4.79
CA VAL A 31 -7.90 -17.25 5.67
C VAL A 31 -6.95 -16.15 6.10
N VAL A 32 -5.74 -16.50 6.55
CA VAL A 32 -4.75 -15.50 6.99
C VAL A 32 -4.37 -14.57 5.84
N ASN A 33 -4.06 -15.11 4.66
CA ASN A 33 -3.57 -14.29 3.55
C ASN A 33 -4.64 -13.41 2.91
N TYR A 34 -5.87 -13.92 2.74
CA TYR A 34 -6.97 -13.12 2.23
C TYR A 34 -7.42 -12.08 3.25
N THR A 35 -7.35 -12.37 4.55
CA THR A 35 -7.59 -11.37 5.61
C THR A 35 -6.54 -10.27 5.55
N MET A 36 -5.26 -10.61 5.43
CA MET A 36 -4.17 -9.64 5.29
C MET A 36 -4.30 -8.78 4.03
N LEU A 37 -4.66 -9.40 2.90
CA LEU A 37 -4.95 -8.67 1.67
C LEU A 37 -6.13 -7.70 1.87
N ALA A 38 -7.23 -8.15 2.48
CA ALA A 38 -8.39 -7.30 2.76
C ALA A 38 -8.04 -6.12 3.66
N VAL A 39 -7.31 -6.34 4.76
CA VAL A 39 -6.83 -5.27 5.66
C VAL A 39 -5.95 -4.27 4.90
N SER A 40 -5.04 -4.77 4.06
CA SER A 40 -4.15 -3.93 3.24
C SER A 40 -4.93 -3.08 2.24
N LEU A 41 -5.96 -3.63 1.60
CA LEU A 41 -6.84 -2.91 0.67
C LEU A 41 -7.70 -1.86 1.38
N VAL A 42 -8.23 -2.18 2.58
CA VAL A 42 -8.99 -1.21 3.39
C VAL A 42 -8.09 -0.05 3.81
N ALA A 43 -6.88 -0.34 4.27
CA ALA A 43 -5.91 0.69 4.62
C ALA A 43 -5.60 1.57 3.39
N ALA A 44 -5.33 0.95 2.23
CA ALA A 44 -5.07 1.65 0.97
C ALA A 44 -6.26 2.54 0.55
N GLY A 45 -7.49 2.05 0.72
CA GLY A 45 -8.71 2.81 0.46
C GLY A 45 -8.86 4.05 1.35
N GLY A 46 -8.51 3.94 2.64
CA GLY A 46 -8.48 5.09 3.55
C GLY A 46 -7.46 6.15 3.13
N LEU A 47 -6.32 5.70 2.60
CA LEU A 47 -5.23 6.56 2.12
C LEU A 47 -5.63 7.27 0.82
N LEU A 48 -6.30 6.56 -0.10
CA LEU A 48 -6.91 7.14 -1.30
C LEU A 48 -8.00 8.18 -0.96
N GLU A 49 -8.85 7.90 0.01
CA GLU A 49 -9.88 8.86 0.46
C GLU A 49 -9.24 10.11 1.08
N ALA A 50 -8.15 9.96 1.84
CA ALA A 50 -7.36 11.09 2.33
C ALA A 50 -6.76 11.91 1.18
N GLU A 51 -6.16 11.24 0.17
CA GLU A 51 -5.64 11.93 -1.03
C GLU A 51 -6.72 12.68 -1.80
N ARG A 52 -7.92 12.09 -1.94
CA ARG A 52 -9.07 12.70 -2.63
C ARG A 52 -9.49 14.01 -1.95
N ARG A 53 -9.44 14.08 -0.63
CA ARG A 53 -9.78 15.28 0.15
C ARG A 53 -8.71 16.37 0.02
N LEU A 54 -7.44 15.98 -0.04
CA LEU A 54 -6.32 16.92 -0.11
C LEU A 54 -6.13 17.56 -1.49
N ASP A 55 -6.32 16.81 -2.58
CA ASP A 55 -6.12 17.31 -3.94
C ASP A 55 -7.07 16.61 -4.94
N PRO A 56 -8.37 17.00 -4.96
CA PRO A 56 -9.36 16.38 -5.85
C PRO A 56 -9.02 16.58 -7.33
N SER A 57 -8.30 17.66 -7.68
CA SER A 57 -7.95 17.99 -9.05
C SER A 57 -6.98 17.00 -9.70
N ARG A 58 -6.12 16.36 -8.88
CA ARG A 58 -5.10 15.41 -9.34
C ARG A 58 -5.36 13.97 -8.92
N PHE A 59 -6.41 13.74 -8.13
CA PHE A 59 -6.78 12.42 -7.61
C PHE A 59 -6.88 11.36 -8.71
N GLY A 60 -7.58 11.66 -9.81
CA GLY A 60 -7.75 10.68 -10.91
C GLY A 60 -6.42 10.19 -11.49
N ARG A 61 -5.44 11.09 -11.68
CA ARG A 61 -4.13 10.72 -12.21
C ARG A 61 -3.31 9.90 -11.22
N LYS A 62 -3.36 10.26 -9.93
CA LYS A 62 -2.68 9.53 -8.85
C LYS A 62 -3.25 8.12 -8.69
N PHE A 63 -4.57 8.01 -8.65
CA PHE A 63 -5.29 6.74 -8.57
C PHE A 63 -4.94 5.82 -9.74
N VAL A 64 -4.97 6.33 -10.98
CA VAL A 64 -4.60 5.53 -12.16
C VAL A 64 -3.16 5.04 -12.06
N TRP A 65 -2.22 5.87 -11.61
CA TRP A 65 -0.82 5.45 -11.42
C TRP A 65 -0.68 4.37 -10.35
N GLN A 66 -1.36 4.52 -9.21
CA GLN A 66 -1.32 3.54 -8.12
C GLN A 66 -1.98 2.22 -8.53
N ALA A 67 -3.13 2.28 -9.19
CA ALA A 67 -3.81 1.11 -9.73
C ALA A 67 -2.95 0.41 -10.80
N ALA A 68 -2.35 1.16 -11.72
CA ALA A 68 -1.46 0.59 -12.74
C ALA A 68 -0.22 -0.06 -12.12
N ALA A 69 0.41 0.58 -11.13
CA ALA A 69 1.54 0.01 -10.41
C ALA A 69 1.14 -1.27 -9.66
N PHE A 70 0.01 -1.26 -8.96
CA PHE A 70 -0.51 -2.45 -8.27
C PHE A 70 -0.80 -3.59 -9.24
N MET A 71 -1.50 -3.32 -10.35
CA MET A 71 -1.81 -4.33 -11.36
C MET A 71 -0.55 -4.90 -12.01
N ALA A 72 0.45 -4.06 -12.28
CA ALA A 72 1.73 -4.51 -12.82
C ALA A 72 2.47 -5.43 -11.85
N VAL A 73 2.51 -5.07 -10.56
CA VAL A 73 3.12 -5.91 -9.52
C VAL A 73 2.34 -7.21 -9.34
N ALA A 74 1.00 -7.16 -9.26
CA ALA A 74 0.17 -8.35 -9.13
C ALA A 74 0.35 -9.30 -10.33
N ALA A 75 0.33 -8.77 -11.55
CA ALA A 75 0.57 -9.56 -12.76
C ALA A 75 1.97 -10.19 -12.78
N PHE A 76 3.01 -9.42 -12.41
CA PHE A 76 4.38 -9.93 -12.30
C PHE A 76 4.47 -11.06 -11.27
N GLN A 77 3.88 -10.91 -10.09
CA GLN A 77 3.96 -11.91 -9.02
C GLN A 77 3.13 -13.17 -9.33
N ILE A 78 1.94 -13.02 -9.92
CA ILE A 78 1.16 -14.16 -10.42
C ILE A 78 1.99 -14.93 -11.46
N THR A 79 2.60 -14.22 -12.41
CA THR A 79 3.47 -14.82 -13.43
C THR A 79 4.67 -15.52 -12.79
N LEU A 80 5.32 -14.89 -11.81
CA LEU A 80 6.44 -15.48 -11.07
C LEU A 80 6.00 -16.79 -10.41
N CYS A 81 4.85 -16.82 -9.73
CA CYS A 81 4.35 -18.04 -9.11
C CYS A 81 3.99 -19.15 -10.08
N PHE A 82 3.49 -18.83 -11.28
CA PHE A 82 3.34 -19.82 -12.34
C PHE A 82 4.68 -20.39 -12.80
N VAL A 83 5.73 -19.57 -12.90
CA VAL A 83 7.05 -19.99 -13.39
C VAL A 83 7.82 -20.81 -12.35
N VAL A 84 7.76 -20.40 -11.09
CA VAL A 84 8.56 -21.02 -10.01
C VAL A 84 7.79 -22.07 -9.21
N ASN A 85 6.54 -22.36 -9.59
CA ASN A 85 5.59 -23.18 -8.85
C ASN A 85 5.45 -22.76 -7.37
N CYS A 86 5.41 -21.45 -7.08
CA CYS A 86 5.04 -20.98 -5.75
C CYS A 86 3.52 -20.93 -5.58
N SER A 87 3.05 -21.26 -4.37
CA SER A 87 1.66 -21.06 -3.97
C SER A 87 1.53 -19.82 -3.10
N GLY A 88 0.53 -18.98 -3.39
CA GLY A 88 0.05 -17.97 -2.47
C GLY A 88 -0.01 -16.55 -3.00
N VAL A 89 -1.01 -15.83 -2.51
CA VAL A 89 -1.27 -14.40 -2.72
C VAL A 89 -0.45 -13.53 -1.76
N SER A 90 0.35 -14.17 -0.88
CA SER A 90 1.07 -13.51 0.21
C SER A 90 2.05 -12.45 -0.28
N ILE A 91 2.69 -12.77 -1.41
CA ILE A 91 3.62 -11.91 -2.12
C ILE A 91 2.93 -10.61 -2.55
N ILE A 92 1.66 -10.65 -2.99
CA ILE A 92 0.93 -9.48 -3.49
C ILE A 92 0.65 -8.49 -2.35
N TRP A 93 0.09 -8.96 -1.22
CA TRP A 93 -0.19 -8.05 -0.11
C TRP A 93 1.11 -7.48 0.49
N ASN A 94 2.23 -8.20 0.40
CA ASN A 94 3.51 -7.71 0.91
C ASN A 94 4.04 -6.50 0.13
N ALA A 95 3.93 -6.53 -1.21
CA ALA A 95 4.23 -5.35 -2.03
C ALA A 95 3.31 -4.17 -1.71
N VAL A 96 2.02 -4.42 -1.47
CA VAL A 96 1.05 -3.37 -1.11
C VAL A 96 1.43 -2.71 0.21
N VAL A 97 1.75 -3.51 1.22
CA VAL A 97 2.18 -3.03 2.53
C VAL A 97 3.45 -2.18 2.41
N ALA A 98 4.45 -2.62 1.63
CA ALA A 98 5.68 -1.87 1.40
C ALA A 98 5.48 -0.59 0.57
N PHE A 99 4.60 -0.62 -0.44
CA PHE A 99 4.25 0.58 -1.20
C PHE A 99 3.60 1.60 -0.30
N ASN A 100 2.57 1.17 0.44
CA ASN A 100 1.80 2.06 1.29
C ASN A 100 2.65 2.65 2.42
N SER A 101 3.57 1.88 3.02
CA SER A 101 4.43 2.37 4.11
C SER A 101 5.32 3.54 3.70
N ILE A 102 5.62 3.68 2.41
CA ILE A 102 6.37 4.81 1.86
C ILE A 102 5.45 5.97 1.49
N THR A 103 4.21 5.69 1.09
CA THR A 103 3.27 6.70 0.59
C THR A 103 2.28 7.23 1.63
N VAL A 104 2.31 6.78 2.89
CA VAL A 104 1.41 7.26 3.98
C VAL A 104 1.62 8.75 4.27
N PRO A 105 0.65 9.65 3.96
CA PRO A 105 0.73 11.07 4.27
C PRO A 105 1.09 11.32 5.74
N GLY A 106 1.90 12.33 6.03
CA GLY A 106 2.24 12.64 7.43
C GLY A 106 1.03 13.10 8.26
N ASP A 107 0.00 13.63 7.59
CA ASP A 107 -1.26 14.10 8.18
C ASP A 107 -2.31 12.98 8.25
N THR A 108 -1.92 11.75 7.93
CA THR A 108 -2.78 10.58 8.07
C THR A 108 -3.30 10.49 9.50
N PRO A 109 -4.63 10.42 9.71
CA PRO A 109 -5.20 10.26 11.04
C PRO A 109 -4.54 9.11 11.80
N ARG A 110 -4.31 9.29 13.12
CA ARG A 110 -3.58 8.31 13.96
C ARG A 110 -4.14 6.89 13.85
N HIS A 111 -5.45 6.72 13.65
CA HIS A 111 -6.07 5.40 13.50
C HIS A 111 -5.64 4.70 12.20
N PHE A 112 -5.48 5.43 11.09
CA PHE A 112 -4.96 4.86 9.85
C PHE A 112 -3.47 4.55 9.97
N LEU A 113 -2.66 5.44 10.57
CA LEU A 113 -1.24 5.16 10.83
C LEU A 113 -1.07 3.89 11.69
N PHE A 114 -1.89 3.74 12.74
CA PHE A 114 -1.91 2.53 13.56
C PHE A 114 -2.29 1.29 12.74
N MET A 115 -3.33 1.35 11.91
CA MET A 115 -3.70 0.25 11.01
C MET A 115 -2.55 -0.11 10.05
N TYR A 116 -1.80 0.87 9.56
CA TYR A 116 -0.63 0.65 8.72
C TYR A 116 0.51 -0.05 9.44
N LEU A 117 0.89 0.46 10.63
CA LEU A 117 1.94 -0.16 11.44
C LEU A 117 1.54 -1.58 11.86
N LEU A 118 0.27 -1.80 12.18
CA LEU A 118 -0.26 -3.12 12.48
C LEU A 118 -0.18 -4.04 11.27
N ALA A 119 -0.62 -3.58 10.09
CA ALA A 119 -0.52 -4.36 8.85
C ALA A 119 0.94 -4.70 8.50
N PHE A 120 1.87 -3.75 8.69
CA PHE A 120 3.30 -3.95 8.49
C PHE A 120 3.91 -4.93 9.49
N ALA A 121 3.54 -4.83 10.77
CA ALA A 121 4.01 -5.76 11.80
C ALA A 121 3.49 -7.18 11.57
N MET A 122 2.22 -7.31 11.19
CA MET A 122 1.61 -8.59 10.81
C MET A 122 2.26 -9.18 9.57
N ALA A 123 2.54 -8.35 8.55
CA ALA A 123 3.27 -8.73 7.35
C ALA A 123 4.64 -9.33 7.67
N LEU A 124 5.44 -8.59 8.44
CA LEU A 124 6.77 -9.02 8.84
C LEU A 124 6.73 -10.29 9.71
N SER A 125 5.73 -10.42 10.59
CA SER A 125 5.53 -11.62 11.40
C SER A 125 5.22 -12.85 10.54
N LEU A 126 4.41 -12.69 9.50
CA LEU A 126 4.10 -13.76 8.55
C LEU A 126 5.30 -14.12 7.67
N ASP A 127 6.09 -13.14 7.24
CA ASP A 127 7.33 -13.40 6.50
C ASP A 127 8.33 -14.19 7.33
N VAL A 128 8.48 -13.83 8.61
CA VAL A 128 9.32 -14.58 9.55
C VAL A 128 8.79 -15.99 9.72
N TYR A 129 7.47 -16.15 9.90
CA TYR A 129 6.84 -17.47 9.98
C TYR A 129 7.10 -18.31 8.70
N TYR A 130 6.95 -17.72 7.51
CA TYR A 130 7.21 -18.40 6.24
C TYR A 130 8.68 -18.71 6.02
N ALA A 131 9.60 -17.88 6.51
CA ALA A 131 11.03 -18.17 6.46
C ALA A 131 11.42 -19.43 7.25
N PHE A 132 10.64 -19.79 8.27
CA PHE A 132 10.87 -21.01 9.05
C PHE A 132 10.06 -22.23 8.60
N THR A 133 8.95 -22.02 7.88
CA THR A 133 7.97 -23.09 7.57
C THR A 133 7.88 -23.44 6.10
N LEU A 134 8.24 -22.53 5.20
CA LEU A 134 8.14 -22.72 3.75
C LEU A 134 9.53 -22.78 3.10
N GLU A 135 9.55 -23.13 1.81
CA GLU A 135 10.77 -23.17 1.01
C GLU A 135 11.46 -21.81 0.95
N LEU A 136 12.80 -21.80 0.94
CA LEU A 136 13.65 -20.61 0.85
C LEU A 136 13.25 -19.69 -0.33
N LEU A 137 12.79 -20.28 -1.44
CA LEU A 137 12.34 -19.55 -2.61
C LEU A 137 11.17 -18.61 -2.30
N THR A 138 10.25 -19.05 -1.43
CA THR A 138 9.12 -18.26 -0.97
C THR A 138 9.58 -17.04 -0.17
N THR A 139 10.57 -17.19 0.70
CA THR A 139 11.16 -16.07 1.46
C THR A 139 11.82 -15.05 0.54
N ILE A 140 12.59 -15.51 -0.46
CA ILE A 140 13.21 -14.63 -1.45
C ILE A 140 12.12 -13.87 -2.22
N ALA A 141 11.03 -14.53 -2.61
CA ALA A 141 9.92 -13.90 -3.30
C ALA A 141 9.24 -12.80 -2.45
N HIS A 142 9.03 -13.04 -1.16
CA HIS A 142 8.52 -12.01 -0.23
C HIS A 142 9.48 -10.81 -0.14
N LEU A 143 10.78 -11.05 0.01
CA LEU A 143 11.79 -9.98 0.04
C LEU A 143 11.81 -9.18 -1.26
N CYS A 144 11.81 -9.85 -2.41
CA CYS A 144 11.73 -9.19 -3.71
C CYS A 144 10.45 -8.37 -3.85
N SER A 145 9.34 -8.86 -3.31
CA SER A 145 8.06 -8.15 -3.32
C SER A 145 8.07 -6.90 -2.44
N LEU A 146 8.63 -6.98 -1.24
CA LEU A 146 8.85 -5.82 -0.36
C LEU A 146 9.70 -4.76 -1.05
N LEU A 147 10.82 -5.17 -1.68
CA LEU A 147 11.70 -4.27 -2.43
C LEU A 147 10.99 -3.63 -3.63
N LEU A 148 10.20 -4.41 -4.38
CA LEU A 148 9.47 -3.92 -5.54
C LEU A 148 8.36 -2.94 -5.14
N GLY A 149 7.58 -3.26 -4.11
CA GLY A 149 6.58 -2.36 -3.54
C GLY A 149 7.20 -1.07 -3.02
N GLY A 150 8.32 -1.19 -2.29
CA GLY A 150 9.06 -0.04 -1.78
C GLY A 150 9.64 0.85 -2.89
N LEU A 151 10.23 0.24 -3.93
CA LEU A 151 10.71 0.99 -5.10
C LEU A 151 9.55 1.70 -5.82
N GLY A 152 8.41 1.02 -5.97
CA GLY A 152 7.19 1.61 -6.53
C GLY A 152 6.72 2.82 -5.74
N GLY A 153 6.69 2.73 -4.41
CA GLY A 153 6.33 3.84 -3.52
C GLY A 153 7.32 5.01 -3.65
N PHE A 154 8.61 4.71 -3.72
CA PHE A 154 9.65 5.73 -3.92
C PHE A 154 9.53 6.43 -5.28
N MET A 155 9.27 5.68 -6.35
CA MET A 155 9.03 6.24 -7.68
C MET A 155 7.76 7.09 -7.73
N TYR A 156 6.70 6.67 -7.02
CA TYR A 156 5.47 7.45 -6.86
C TYR A 156 5.74 8.80 -6.20
N LEU A 157 6.50 8.82 -5.10
CA LEU A 157 6.88 10.08 -4.43
C LEU A 157 7.71 11.00 -5.35
N ARG A 158 8.58 10.44 -6.20
CA ARG A 158 9.33 11.23 -7.20
C ARG A 158 8.47 11.78 -8.32
N ALA A 159 7.49 11.02 -8.79
CA ALA A 159 6.54 11.47 -9.82
C ALA A 159 5.62 12.59 -9.30
N PHE A 160 5.38 12.64 -7.99
CA PHE A 160 4.49 13.61 -7.34
C PHE A 160 5.22 14.39 -6.21
N PRO A 161 6.18 15.27 -6.53
CA PRO A 161 7.00 15.96 -5.52
C PRO A 161 6.19 16.86 -4.57
N ASN A 162 5.04 17.37 -5.03
CA ASN A 162 4.12 18.14 -4.18
C ASN A 162 3.50 17.28 -3.06
N TYR A 163 3.26 16.01 -3.35
CA TYR A 163 2.77 15.05 -2.36
C TYR A 163 3.85 14.77 -1.31
N GLY A 164 5.11 14.59 -1.73
CA GLY A 164 6.27 14.45 -0.84
C GLY A 164 6.50 15.64 0.10
N ARG A 165 6.11 16.86 -0.31
CA ARG A 165 6.17 18.05 0.56
C ARG A 165 5.05 18.07 1.61
N GLN A 166 3.84 17.63 1.26
CA GLN A 166 2.72 17.51 2.20
C GLN A 166 3.02 16.48 3.30
N LEU A 167 3.62 15.36 2.93
CA LEU A 167 4.13 14.32 3.84
C LEU A 167 5.04 14.84 4.97
N ARG A 168 5.83 15.89 4.73
CA ARG A 168 6.84 16.39 5.69
C ARG A 168 6.33 17.42 6.69
N ARG A 169 5.15 18.02 6.47
CA ARG A 169 4.67 19.14 7.29
C ARG A 169 4.35 18.79 8.76
N PRO A 170 3.67 17.67 9.08
CA PRO A 170 3.22 17.43 10.45
C PRO A 170 4.31 16.95 11.40
N LEU A 171 5.40 16.35 10.89
CA LEU A 171 6.55 15.98 11.74
C LEU A 171 7.27 17.21 12.32
N LEU A 172 7.24 18.33 11.61
CA LEU A 172 7.86 19.57 12.06
C LEU A 172 6.88 20.45 12.83
N GLY A 173 5.60 20.48 12.44
CA GLY A 173 4.56 21.27 13.10
C GLY A 173 4.14 20.73 14.48
N ALA A 174 4.25 19.42 14.74
CA ALA A 174 3.98 18.87 16.07
C ALA A 174 5.17 19.02 17.05
N TRP A 175 6.38 19.29 16.53
CA TRP A 175 7.59 19.44 17.34
C TRP A 175 7.79 20.89 17.80
N ASN A 176 7.47 21.86 16.94
CA ASN A 176 7.36 23.25 17.36
C ASN A 176 6.03 23.40 18.07
N GLY A 177 6.04 23.31 19.40
CA GLY A 177 4.88 23.49 20.27
C GLY A 177 4.30 24.90 20.26
N ASP A 178 4.08 25.49 19.08
CA ASP A 178 3.33 26.72 18.91
C ASP A 178 1.84 26.39 19.06
N GLY A 179 1.44 26.28 20.33
CA GLY A 179 0.08 26.55 20.77
C GLY A 179 -0.29 28.05 20.68
N GLY A 180 0.16 28.75 19.64
CA GLY A 180 -0.30 30.09 19.28
C GLY A 180 -1.15 29.95 18.01
N GLY A 181 -2.45 30.21 18.01
CA GLY A 181 -3.01 31.43 18.55
C GLY A 181 -2.69 32.62 17.64
N GLY A 182 -2.94 32.49 16.33
CA GLY A 182 -3.10 33.61 15.39
C GLY A 182 -4.15 33.15 14.38
N ALA A 183 -5.41 33.60 14.36
CA ALA A 183 -5.98 34.85 14.86
C ALA A 183 -5.21 36.09 14.39
N ASP A 184 -4.76 36.07 13.14
CA ASP A 184 -4.31 37.22 12.35
C ASP A 184 -4.60 36.79 10.89
N ASP A 185 -5.23 37.53 10.00
CA ASP A 185 -5.95 38.78 10.04
C ASP A 185 -6.89 38.70 8.82
N ASP A 186 -8.18 38.90 9.04
CA ASP A 186 -9.06 39.37 7.97
C ASP A 186 -8.59 40.80 7.65
N GLU A 187 -7.55 40.92 6.81
CA GLU A 187 -7.25 42.16 6.11
C GLU A 187 -8.42 42.40 5.14
N ASP A 188 -9.34 43.18 5.70
CA ASP A 188 -10.37 43.98 5.08
C ASP A 188 -9.79 44.80 3.91
N ASP A 189 -9.68 44.18 2.73
CA ASP A 189 -9.47 44.88 1.47
C ASP A 189 -10.81 45.49 0.98
N GLY A 190 -11.39 46.31 1.85
CA GLY A 190 -12.24 47.41 1.46
C GLY A 190 -11.42 48.47 0.73
N SER A 191 -11.26 48.34 -0.59
CA SER A 191 -11.01 49.49 -1.45
C SER A 191 -11.94 49.50 -2.67
N THR A 192 -12.96 50.33 -2.51
CA THR A 192 -13.72 51.02 -3.55
C THR A 192 -12.83 51.56 -4.67
N ASN A 193 -13.20 51.32 -5.93
CA ASN A 193 -13.15 52.44 -6.88
C ASN A 193 -14.21 52.36 -7.99
N SER A 194 -15.04 53.40 -7.98
CA SER A 194 -16.03 53.83 -8.95
C SER A 194 -15.41 54.39 -10.23
N SER A 195 -16.00 54.09 -11.38
CA SER A 195 -16.24 55.04 -12.51
C SER A 195 -16.93 54.27 -13.65
N THR A 196 -18.26 54.33 -13.78
CA THR A 196 -18.98 55.25 -14.71
C THR A 196 -18.13 55.75 -15.88
N GLY A 197 -18.19 55.00 -16.99
CA GLY A 197 -17.84 55.47 -18.33
C GLY A 197 -19.03 55.27 -19.26
N SER A 198 -19.82 56.32 -19.43
CA SER A 198 -20.87 56.45 -20.44
C SER A 198 -20.27 56.80 -21.80
N VAL A 199 -20.64 56.05 -22.85
CA VAL A 199 -20.95 56.55 -24.21
C VAL A 199 -22.08 55.69 -24.77
#